data_AF-A0A931BFK2-F1
#
_entry.id   AF-A0A931BFK2-F1
#
_cell.length_a   1.000
_cell.length_b   1.000
_cell.length_c   1.000
_cell.angle_alpha   90.00
_cell.angle_beta   90.00
_cell.angle_gamma   90.00
#
_symmetry.space_group_name_H-M   'P 1'
#
loop_
_entity.id
_entity.type
_entity.pdbx_description
1 polymer ?
#
loop_
_entity_poly.entity_id
_entity_poly.type
_entity_poly.pdbx_seq_one_letter_code
_entity_poly.pdbx_strand_id
1 'polypeptide(L)'
;MKFDKSLLRTVLFAVGVVAMVIGIYQTIYYNDLGRNYWIFMISMTCWMPLLYWRQQERLEAKIAEQKAKLAQQNRAKTPVKSSKKRR
;
A
#
# COMPACT_ATOMS: atom_id res chain seq x y z
N MET A 1 -5.55 -2.45 -24.66
CA MET A 1 -4.74 -1.38 -24.04
C MET A 1 -4.29 -1.87 -22.67
N LYS A 2 -2.99 -2.04 -22.43
CA LYS A 2 -2.48 -2.46 -21.11
C LYS A 2 -2.55 -1.23 -20.18
N PHE A 3 -3.49 -1.22 -19.25
CA PHE A 3 -3.57 -0.16 -18.26
C PHE A 3 -2.35 -0.25 -17.34
N ASP A 4 -1.48 0.75 -17.42
CA ASP A 4 -0.32 0.83 -16.55
C ASP A 4 -0.79 1.20 -15.14
N LYS A 5 -0.80 0.19 -14.26
CA LYS A 5 -1.29 0.33 -12.88
C LYS A 5 -0.45 1.36 -12.12
N SER A 6 0.81 1.56 -12.50
CA SER A 6 1.69 2.57 -11.92
C SER A 6 1.26 3.99 -12.29
N LEU A 7 0.93 4.22 -13.57
CA LEU A 7 0.49 5.52 -14.06
C LEU A 7 -0.86 5.91 -13.47
N LEU A 8 -1.80 4.96 -13.39
CA LEU A 8 -3.09 5.17 -12.75
C LEU A 8 -2.95 5.55 -11.26
N ARG A 9 -1.99 4.95 -10.54
CA ARG A 9 -1.70 5.31 -9.14
C ARG A 9 -1.27 6.76 -9.02
N THR A 10 -0.33 7.19 -9.87
CA THR A 10 0.20 8.56 -9.85
C THR A 10 -0.90 9.57 -10.16
N VAL A 11 -1.75 9.29 -11.15
CA VAL A 11 -2.87 10.18 -11.51
C VAL A 11 -3.91 10.25 -10.39
N LEU A 12 -4.33 9.11 -9.81
CA LEU A 12 -5.25 9.11 -8.67
C LEU A 12 -4.69 9.90 -7.49
N PHE A 13 -3.38 9.81 -7.26
CA PHE A 13 -2.71 10.53 -6.19
C PHE A 13 -2.72 12.03 -6.44
N ALA A 14 -2.33 12.47 -7.64
CA ALA A 14 -2.34 13.88 -8.03
C ALA A 14 -3.76 14.48 -7.95
N VAL A 15 -4.76 13.78 -8.49
CA VAL A 15 -6.17 14.22 -8.44
C VAL A 15 -6.68 14.28 -7.00
N GLY A 16 -6.35 13.29 -6.17
CA GLY A 16 -6.72 13.29 -4.75
C GLY A 16 -6.14 14.48 -3.99
N VAL A 17 -4.86 14.78 -4.18
CA VAL A 17 -4.20 15.93 -3.53
C VAL A 17 -4.80 17.25 -4.00
N VAL A 18 -5.04 17.42 -5.30
CA VAL A 18 -5.64 18.65 -5.84
C VAL A 18 -7.07 18.83 -5.33
N ALA A 19 -7.88 17.77 -5.31
CA ALA A 19 -9.23 17.80 -4.75
C ALA A 19 -9.22 18.19 -3.26
N MET A 20 -8.25 17.68 -2.49
CA MET A 20 -8.08 18.07 -1.08
C MET A 20 -7.79 19.57 -0.93
N VAL A 21 -6.86 20.12 -1.72
CA VAL A 21 -6.49 21.55 -1.67
C VAL A 21 -7.69 22.43 -2.04
N ILE A 22 -8.44 22.05 -3.08
CA ILE A 22 -9.65 22.76 -3.51
C ILE A 22 -10.71 22.72 -2.40
N GLY A 23 -10.91 21.56 -1.77
CA GLY A 23 -11.86 21.38 -0.67
C GLY A 23 -11.51 22.25 0.54
N ILE A 24 -10.23 22.29 0.93
CA ILE A 24 -9.74 23.17 2.01
C ILE A 24 -9.98 24.63 1.66
N TYR A 25 -9.60 25.05 0.45
CA TYR A 25 -9.80 26.43 0.00
C TYR A 25 -11.27 26.84 0.02
N GLN A 26 -12.16 26.04 -0.56
CA GLN A 26 -13.60 26.33 -0.56
C GLN A 26 -14.18 26.37 0.85
N THR A 27 -13.75 25.47 1.73
CA THR A 27 -14.24 25.43 3.11
C THR A 27 -13.84 26.68 3.88
N ILE A 28 -12.60 27.16 3.69
CA ILE A 28 -12.13 28.41 4.32
C ILE A 28 -12.85 29.62 3.73
N TYR A 29 -13.00 29.67 2.41
CA TYR A 29 -13.57 30.84 1.72
C TYR A 29 -15.08 30.99 1.97
N TYR A 30 -15.83 29.89 1.89
CA TYR A 30 -17.29 29.91 2.07
C TYR A 30 -17.73 29.64 3.51
N ASN A 31 -16.83 29.21 4.39
CA ASN A 31 -17.09 28.85 5.79
C ASN A 31 -18.25 27.86 5.97
N ASP A 32 -18.51 27.05 4.94
CA ASP A 32 -19.61 26.08 4.88
C ASP A 32 -19.03 24.70 4.59
N LEU A 33 -18.92 23.90 5.65
CA LEU A 33 -18.34 22.57 5.59
C LEU A 33 -19.33 21.56 4.97
N GLY A 34 -20.63 21.78 5.15
CA GLY A 34 -21.69 20.88 4.68
C GLY A 34 -21.80 20.91 3.16
N ARG A 35 -21.78 22.11 2.57
CA ARG A 35 -21.84 22.28 1.11
C ARG A 35 -20.58 21.81 0.40
N ASN A 36 -19.42 21.84 1.06
CA ASN A 36 -18.13 21.48 0.47
C ASN A 36 -17.67 20.05 0.83
N TYR A 37 -18.43 19.33 1.67
CA TYR A 37 -18.15 17.95 2.10
C TYR A 37 -17.95 16.98 0.94
N TRP A 38 -18.67 17.17 -0.17
CA TRP A 38 -18.58 16.28 -1.33
C TRP A 38 -17.19 16.29 -1.99
N ILE A 39 -16.45 17.41 -1.94
CA ILE A 39 -15.09 17.49 -2.49
C ILE A 39 -14.13 16.65 -1.64
N PHE A 40 -14.33 16.64 -0.32
CA PHE A 40 -13.58 15.76 0.57
C PHE A 40 -13.92 14.29 0.32
N MET A 41 -15.19 13.97 0.02
CA MET A 41 -15.57 12.60 -0.37
C MET A 41 -14.87 12.15 -1.66
N ILE A 42 -14.74 13.03 -2.66
CA ILE A 42 -14.00 12.73 -3.90
C ILE A 42 -12.52 12.51 -3.60
N SER A 43 -11.91 13.41 -2.82
CA SER A 43 -10.52 13.28 -2.39
C SER A 43 -10.26 11.94 -1.65
N MET A 44 -11.14 11.57 -0.72
CA MET A 44 -11.09 10.29 0.00
C MET A 44 -11.24 9.10 -0.94
N THR A 45 -12.15 9.18 -1.90
CA THR A 45 -12.39 8.12 -2.88
C THR A 45 -11.18 7.91 -3.79
N CYS A 46 -10.43 8.96 -4.13
CA CYS A 46 -9.16 8.84 -4.84
C CYS A 46 -8.05 8.21 -3.99
N TRP A 47 -8.07 8.38 -2.67
CA TRP A 47 -7.05 7.83 -1.77
C TRP A 47 -7.30 6.39 -1.33
N MET A 48 -8.55 5.96 -1.18
CA MET A 48 -8.90 4.60 -0.73
C MET A 48 -8.23 3.47 -1.57
N PRO A 49 -8.26 3.50 -2.92
CA PRO A 49 -7.61 2.48 -3.74
C PRO A 49 -6.09 2.48 -3.59
N LEU A 50 -5.48 3.67 -3.44
CA LEU A 50 -4.03 3.81 -3.27
C LEU A 50 -3.57 3.22 -1.95
N LEU A 51 -4.30 3.51 -0.87
CA LEU A 51 -4.01 2.96 0.45
C LEU A 51 -4.18 1.45 0.49
N TYR A 52 -5.23 0.93 -0.17
CA TYR A 52 -5.48 -0.50 -0.27
C TYR A 52 -4.34 -1.24 -1.00
N TRP A 53 -3.90 -0.72 -2.15
CA TRP A 53 -2.77 -1.31 -2.88
C TRP A 53 -1.46 -1.24 -2.09
N ARG A 54 -1.20 -0.14 -1.39
CA ARG A 54 -0.02 -0.01 -0.51
C ARG A 54 -0.09 -0.97 0.68
N GLN A 55 -1.28 -1.26 1.21
CA GLN A 55 -1.43 -2.27 2.25
C GLN A 55 -1.15 -3.67 1.74
N GLN A 56 -1.64 -4.03 0.55
CA GLN A 56 -1.34 -5.33 -0.07
C GLN A 56 0.16 -5.55 -0.24
N GLU A 57 0.89 -4.57 -0.78
CA GLU A 57 2.34 -4.66 -0.96
C GLU A 57 3.08 -4.85 0.37
N ARG A 58 2.63 -4.17 1.43
CA ARG A 58 3.21 -4.34 2.79
C ARG A 58 2.90 -5.70 3.40
N LEU A 59 1.73 -6.27 3.13
CA LEU A 59 1.37 -7.61 3.61
C LEU A 59 2.19 -8.68 2.89
N GLU A 60 2.36 -8.55 1.57
CA GLU A 60 3.19 -9.44 0.77
C GLU A 60 4.65 -9.40 1.21
N ALA A 61 5.20 -8.21 1.46
CA ALA A 61 6.56 -8.06 1.99
C ALA A 61 6.74 -8.75 3.36
N LYS A 62 5.78 -8.57 4.27
CA LYS A 62 5.81 -9.24 5.59
C LYS A 62 5.74 -10.76 5.50
N ILE A 63 4.93 -11.29 4.59
CA ILE A 63 4.83 -12.74 4.35
C ILE A 63 6.14 -13.28 3.76
N ALA A 64 6.77 -12.56 2.84
CA ALA A 64 8.07 -12.93 2.28
C ALA A 64 9.17 -12.96 3.35
N GLU A 65 9.21 -11.95 4.23
CA GLU A 65 10.14 -11.91 5.37
C GLU A 65 9.90 -13.07 6.34
N GLN A 66 8.64 -13.39 6.65
CA GLN A 66 8.31 -14.53 7.51
C GLN A 66 8.72 -15.87 6.89
N LYS A 67 8.49 -16.05 5.59
CA LYS A 67 8.95 -17.24 4.86
C LYS A 67 10.47 -17.36 4.85
N ALA A 68 11.19 -16.24 4.65
CA ALA A 68 12.65 -16.21 4.70
C ALA A 68 13.18 -16.59 6.09
N LYS A 69 12.57 -16.06 7.16
CA LYS A 69 12.89 -16.40 8.55
C LYS A 69 12.59 -17.87 8.87
N LEU A 70 11.46 -18.40 8.41
CA LEU A 70 11.11 -19.82 8.58
C LEU A 70 12.09 -20.73 7.83
N ALA A 71 12.49 -20.37 6.60
CA ALA A 71 13.47 -21.11 5.82
C ALA A 71 14.86 -21.12 6.47
N GLN A 72 15.28 -19.99 7.07
CA GLN A 72 16.52 -19.92 7.86
C GLN A 72 16.44 -20.78 9.12
N GLN A 73 15.31 -20.75 9.84
CA GLN A 73 15.09 -21.61 11.01
C GLN A 73 15.06 -23.09 10.64
N ASN A 74 14.44 -23.47 9.53
CA ASN A 74 14.42 -24.86 9.05
C ASN A 74 15.82 -25.34 8.61
N ARG A 75 16.63 -24.47 8.01
CA ARG A 75 18.04 -24.75 7.70
C ARG A 75 18.90 -24.89 8.96
N ALA A 76 18.63 -24.11 10.00
CA ALA A 76 19.30 -24.24 11.29
C ALA A 76 18.87 -25.48 12.08
N LYS A 77 17.64 -25.97 11.86
CA LYS A 77 17.08 -27.17 12.52
C LYS A 77 17.37 -28.47 11.79
N THR A 78 17.79 -28.48 10.52
CA THR A 78 18.38 -29.67 9.89
C THR A 78 19.78 -29.86 10.47
N PRO A 79 19.98 -30.83 11.39
CA PRO A 79 21.32 -31.14 11.83
C PRO A 79 22.03 -31.80 10.63
N VAL A 80 23.28 -31.41 10.42
CA VAL A 80 24.21 -32.06 9.49
C VAL A 80 24.27 -33.56 9.85
N LYS A 81 23.39 -34.36 9.25
CA LYS A 81 23.38 -35.83 9.34
C LYS A 81 23.97 -36.39 8.06
N SER A 82 25.25 -36.09 7.84
CA SER A 82 26.11 -36.63 6.80
C SER A 82 27.51 -36.06 7.09
N SER A 83 28.34 -36.69 7.91
CA SER A 83 28.97 -37.96 7.59
C SER A 83 29.35 -38.73 8.86
N LYS A 84 28.71 -39.89 9.07
CA LYS A 84 29.24 -40.93 9.94
C LYS A 84 29.61 -42.12 9.05
N LYS A 85 30.91 -42.29 8.85
CA LYS A 85 31.65 -43.56 8.75
C LYS A 85 31.19 -44.60 7.69
N ARG A 86 31.94 -44.69 6.60
CA ARG A 86 32.19 -45.90 5.77
C ARG A 86 33.43 -45.54 4.93
N ARG A 87 34.62 -46.12 5.05
CA ARG A 87 35.11 -47.44 5.45
C ARG A 87 36.56 -47.26 5.89
#